data_AF-A0A925WNP3-F1
#
_entry.id   AF-A0A925WNP3-F1
#
_cell.length_a   1.000
_cell.length_b   1.000
_cell.length_c   1.000
_cell.angle_alpha   90.00
_cell.angle_beta   90.00
_cell.angle_gamma   90.00
#
_symmetry.space_group_name_H-M   'P 1'
#
loop_
_entity.id
_entity.type
_entity.pdbx_description
1 polymer ?
#
loop_
_entity_poly.entity_id
_entity_poly.type
_entity_poly.pdbx_seq_one_letter_code
_entity_poly.pdbx_strand_id
1 'polypeptide(L)'
;MTTPLPKFKPRPVDQVEAFLRPLLTNPQVSEDTQLRAVITYSEGYYRAVFDAAYFVLVEDETEPTKSQWNTLKKKLKRRESKLFILKAHGALTYEDAACYYIELGFFAANPPSKRLVGGVVPE
;
A
#
# COMPACT_ATOMS: atom_id res chain seq x y z
N MET A 1 13.80 12.04 16.51
CA MET A 1 13.03 13.11 15.85
C MET A 1 12.08 12.47 14.84
N THR A 2 10.79 12.39 15.14
CA THR A 2 9.76 11.82 14.25
C THR A 2 9.44 12.83 13.17
N THR A 3 9.75 12.51 11.90
CA THR A 3 9.39 13.36 10.78
C THR A 3 7.86 13.51 10.75
N PRO A 4 7.30 14.72 10.70
CA PRO A 4 5.85 14.91 10.66
C PRO A 4 5.28 14.22 9.41
N LEU A 5 4.17 13.51 9.58
CA LEU A 5 3.45 12.91 8.45
C LEU A 5 3.00 14.01 7.48
N PRO A 6 3.00 13.73 6.16
CA PRO A 6 2.47 14.68 5.20
C PRO A 6 0.97 14.88 5.42
N LYS A 7 0.47 16.06 5.02
CA LYS A 7 -0.98 16.32 5.02
C LYS A 7 -1.66 15.46 3.95
N PHE A 8 -2.55 14.58 4.36
CA PHE A 8 -3.38 13.78 3.47
C PHE A 8 -4.68 14.51 3.12
N LYS A 9 -5.21 14.22 1.93
CA LYS A 9 -6.58 14.55 1.54
C LYS A 9 -7.43 13.29 1.67
N PRO A 10 -8.33 13.23 2.67
CA PRO A 10 -9.27 12.14 2.78
C PRO A 10 -10.09 11.99 1.49
N ARG A 11 -10.28 10.75 1.08
CA ARG A 11 -11.24 10.33 0.05
C ARG A 11 -12.37 9.53 0.71
N PRO A 12 -13.58 9.50 0.13
CA PRO A 12 -14.62 8.59 0.57
C PRO A 12 -14.10 7.15 0.58
N VAL A 13 -14.44 6.37 1.60
CA VAL A 13 -13.93 4.99 1.78
C VAL A 13 -14.24 4.13 0.57
N ASP A 14 -15.44 4.24 0.02
CA ASP A 14 -15.87 3.50 -1.18
C ASP A 14 -14.96 3.76 -2.39
N GLN A 15 -14.42 4.98 -2.53
CA GLN A 15 -13.47 5.28 -3.60
C GLN A 15 -12.10 4.64 -3.36
N VAL A 16 -11.67 4.59 -2.10
CA VAL A 16 -10.41 3.92 -1.71
C VAL A 16 -10.55 2.41 -1.90
N GLU A 17 -11.68 1.83 -1.52
CA GLU A 17 -11.99 0.41 -1.78
C GLU A 17 -12.01 0.11 -3.27
N ALA A 18 -12.77 0.88 -4.07
CA ALA A 18 -12.84 0.70 -5.52
C ALA A 18 -11.47 0.82 -6.18
N PHE A 19 -10.58 1.67 -5.66
CA PHE A 19 -9.20 1.78 -6.10
C PHE A 19 -8.37 0.54 -5.73
N LEU A 20 -8.53 0.00 -4.53
CA LEU A 20 -7.72 -1.10 -4.00
C LEU A 20 -8.13 -2.48 -4.52
N ARG A 21 -9.43 -2.75 -4.69
CA ARG A 21 -9.96 -4.05 -5.15
C ARG A 21 -9.20 -4.63 -6.36
N PRO A 22 -9.08 -3.93 -7.51
CA PRO A 22 -8.36 -4.48 -8.67
C PRO A 22 -6.84 -4.60 -8.42
N LEU A 23 -6.28 -3.83 -7.48
CA LEU A 23 -4.85 -3.85 -7.17
C LEU A 23 -4.49 -4.97 -6.19
N LEU A 24 -5.45 -5.41 -5.38
CA LEU A 24 -5.36 -6.53 -4.44
C LEU A 24 -6.03 -7.80 -4.98
N THR A 25 -6.23 -7.86 -6.30
CA THR A 25 -6.54 -9.09 -7.01
C THR A 25 -5.25 -9.68 -7.56
N ASN A 26 -5.01 -10.97 -7.31
CA ASN A 26 -3.88 -11.73 -7.86
C ASN A 26 -4.42 -12.91 -8.68
N PRO A 27 -4.50 -12.79 -10.02
CA PRO A 27 -5.06 -13.81 -10.90
C PRO A 27 -4.36 -15.17 -10.85
N GLN A 28 -3.14 -15.24 -10.30
CA GLN A 28 -2.43 -16.50 -10.10
C GLN A 28 -3.01 -17.33 -8.94
N VAL A 29 -3.77 -16.70 -8.05
CA VAL A 29 -4.36 -17.32 -6.86
C VAL A 29 -5.88 -17.37 -6.96
N SER A 30 -6.50 -16.25 -7.33
CA SER A 30 -7.95 -16.15 -7.44
C SER A 30 -8.33 -15.02 -8.41
N GLU A 31 -9.47 -15.18 -9.07
CA GLU A 31 -10.10 -14.13 -9.88
C GLU A 31 -10.74 -13.04 -8.99
N ASP A 32 -10.96 -13.35 -7.71
CA ASP A 32 -11.55 -12.43 -6.73
C ASP A 32 -10.51 -11.55 -6.02
N THR A 33 -10.97 -10.36 -5.62
CA THR A 33 -10.19 -9.44 -4.78
C THR A 33 -9.89 -10.05 -3.42
N GLN A 34 -8.64 -9.91 -2.98
CA GLN A 34 -8.21 -10.32 -1.64
C GLN A 34 -8.41 -9.20 -0.60
N LEU A 35 -8.88 -8.01 -1.00
CA LEU A 35 -9.22 -6.94 -0.07
C LEU A 35 -10.35 -7.38 0.88
N ARG A 36 -10.08 -7.34 2.19
CA ARG A 36 -11.03 -7.67 3.25
C ARG A 36 -11.68 -6.42 3.84
N ALA A 37 -10.87 -5.39 4.14
CA ALA A 37 -11.37 -4.16 4.75
C ALA A 37 -10.49 -2.95 4.44
N VAL A 38 -11.09 -1.76 4.52
CA VAL A 38 -10.39 -0.48 4.53
C VAL A 38 -10.74 0.27 5.81
N ILE A 39 -9.76 0.38 6.71
CA ILE A 39 -9.90 1.08 7.99
C ILE A 39 -9.45 2.53 7.79
N THR A 40 -10.27 3.49 8.23
CA THR A 40 -9.98 4.93 8.12
C THR A 40 -9.43 5.46 9.44
N TYR A 41 -8.40 6.30 9.36
CA TYR A 41 -7.79 6.98 10.51
C TYR A 41 -8.12 8.48 10.51
N SER A 42 -8.11 9.10 11.69
CA SER A 42 -8.50 10.51 11.87
C SER A 42 -7.55 11.49 11.16
N GLU A 43 -6.30 11.08 10.92
CA GLU A 43 -5.30 11.85 10.18
C GLU A 43 -5.45 11.74 8.65
N GLY A 44 -6.48 11.03 8.16
CA GLY A 44 -6.85 10.97 6.75
C GLY A 44 -6.06 9.95 5.92
N TYR A 45 -5.36 9.02 6.58
CA TYR A 45 -4.82 7.82 5.95
C TYR A 45 -5.70 6.60 6.21
N TYR A 46 -5.37 5.51 5.54
CA TYR A 46 -6.13 4.28 5.50
C TYR A 46 -5.22 3.10 5.75
N ARG A 47 -5.76 2.04 6.37
CA ARG A 47 -5.16 0.72 6.39
C ARG A 47 -6.00 -0.20 5.53
N ALA A 48 -5.39 -0.73 4.47
CA ALA A 48 -5.97 -1.78 3.66
C ALA A 48 -5.59 -3.12 4.28
N VAL A 49 -6.59 -3.91 4.67
CA VAL A 49 -6.43 -5.29 5.14
C VAL A 49 -6.81 -6.23 4.01
N PHE A 50 -5.98 -7.22 3.74
CA PHE A 50 -6.18 -8.17 2.66
C PHE A 50 -5.73 -9.57 3.05
N ASP A 51 -6.33 -10.56 2.41
CA ASP A 51 -6.11 -11.97 2.69
C ASP A 51 -4.63 -12.35 2.49
N ALA A 52 -4.13 -13.25 3.34
CA ALA A 52 -2.78 -13.77 3.22
C ALA A 52 -2.53 -14.47 1.87
N ALA A 53 -3.57 -15.05 1.27
CA ALA A 53 -3.52 -15.70 -0.03
C ALA A 53 -3.11 -14.75 -1.17
N TYR A 54 -3.15 -13.42 -0.99
CA TYR A 54 -2.67 -12.49 -2.01
C TYR A 54 -1.20 -12.74 -2.42
N PHE A 55 -0.35 -13.08 -1.45
CA PHE A 55 1.05 -13.39 -1.72
C PHE A 55 1.23 -14.89 -1.94
N VAL A 56 1.75 -15.25 -3.11
CA VAL A 56 2.21 -16.61 -3.38
C VAL A 56 3.57 -16.77 -2.71
N LEU A 57 3.59 -17.45 -1.57
CA LEU A 57 4.81 -17.79 -0.84
C LEU A 57 5.40 -19.07 -1.43
N VAL A 58 6.73 -19.14 -1.52
CA VAL A 58 7.43 -20.39 -1.85
C VAL A 58 7.41 -21.33 -0.65
N GLU A 59 7.58 -22.63 -0.90
CA GLU A 59 7.71 -23.62 0.18
C GLU A 59 8.78 -23.14 1.19
N ASP A 60 8.45 -23.24 2.47
CA ASP A 60 9.21 -22.76 3.64
C ASP A 60 9.16 -21.25 3.98
N GLU A 61 8.56 -20.40 3.14
CA GLU A 61 8.31 -19.00 3.52
C GLU A 61 6.96 -18.84 4.23
N THR A 62 7.00 -18.35 5.47
CA THR A 62 5.80 -18.04 6.26
C THR A 62 5.36 -16.58 6.14
N GLU A 63 6.20 -15.73 5.56
CA GLU A 63 5.95 -14.29 5.41
C GLU A 63 6.37 -13.79 4.02
N PRO A 64 5.72 -12.73 3.48
CA PRO A 64 6.05 -12.21 2.18
C PRO A 64 7.39 -11.49 2.22
N THR A 65 8.23 -11.76 1.22
CA THR A 65 9.54 -11.15 1.09
C THR A 65 9.45 -9.63 0.92
N LYS A 66 10.55 -8.94 1.25
CA LYS A 66 10.72 -7.50 0.96
C LYS A 66 10.46 -7.17 -0.51
N SER A 67 10.80 -8.08 -1.43
CA SER A 67 10.59 -7.89 -2.86
C SER A 67 9.10 -7.91 -3.23
N GLN A 68 8.34 -8.85 -2.68
CA GLN A 68 6.88 -8.92 -2.87
C GLN A 68 6.19 -7.67 -2.35
N TRP A 69 6.54 -7.22 -1.13
CA TRP A 69 6.06 -5.97 -0.58
C TRP A 69 6.40 -4.76 -1.44
N ASN A 70 7.64 -4.66 -1.92
CA ASN A 70 8.05 -3.57 -2.81
C ASN A 70 7.29 -3.62 -4.14
N THR A 71 6.98 -4.80 -4.66
CA THR A 71 6.21 -4.98 -5.88
C THR A 71 4.78 -4.50 -5.71
N LEU A 72 4.10 -4.87 -4.62
CA LEU A 72 2.77 -4.34 -4.27
C LEU A 72 2.80 -2.81 -4.14
N LYS A 73 3.78 -2.27 -3.41
CA LYS A 73 3.94 -0.82 -3.23
C LYS A 73 4.16 -0.09 -4.55
N LYS A 74 4.95 -0.66 -5.46
CA LYS A 74 5.15 -0.13 -6.82
C LYS A 74 3.87 -0.21 -7.65
N LYS A 75 3.13 -1.32 -7.61
CA LYS A 75 1.84 -1.50 -8.30
C LYS A 75 0.86 -0.40 -7.89
N LEU A 76 0.71 -0.17 -6.59
CA LEU A 76 -0.12 0.88 -6.00
C LEU A 76 0.30 2.29 -6.46
N LYS A 77 1.59 2.63 -6.35
CA LYS A 77 2.12 3.95 -6.76
C LYS A 77 2.07 4.22 -8.26
N ARG A 78 2.17 3.18 -9.11
CA ARG A 78 2.03 3.31 -10.56
C ARG A 78 0.61 3.65 -10.97
N ARG A 79 -0.39 3.17 -10.23
CA ARG A 79 -1.80 3.46 -10.48
C ARG A 79 -2.22 4.85 -10.00
N GLU A 80 -1.68 5.30 -8.88
CA GLU A 80 -1.95 6.62 -8.31
C GLU A 80 -0.65 7.29 -7.86
N SER A 81 -0.22 8.31 -8.61
CA SER A 81 1.03 9.03 -8.34
C SER A 81 0.96 9.89 -7.08
N LYS A 82 -0.24 10.26 -6.63
CA LYS A 82 -0.47 10.97 -5.36
C LYS A 82 -0.54 10.05 -4.15
N LEU A 83 -0.30 8.75 -4.32
CA LEU A 83 -0.33 7.79 -3.24
C LEU A 83 0.95 7.87 -2.40
N PHE A 84 0.77 8.14 -1.12
CA PHE A 84 1.78 7.94 -0.11
C PHE A 84 1.56 6.58 0.56
N ILE A 85 2.63 5.80 0.68
CA ILE A 85 2.59 4.52 1.39
C ILE A 85 3.41 4.70 2.64
N LEU A 86 2.79 4.48 3.80
CA LEU A 86 3.45 4.57 5.09
C LEU A 86 4.45 3.41 5.22
N LYS A 87 5.41 3.56 6.15
CA LYS A 87 6.40 2.50 6.38
C LYS A 87 5.77 1.23 6.97
N ALA A 88 4.69 1.37 7.73
CA ALA A 88 4.01 0.26 8.38
C ALA A 88 3.29 -0.64 7.35
N HIS A 89 3.61 -1.92 7.43
CA HIS A 89 2.99 -3.03 6.71
C HIS A 89 3.40 -4.32 7.44
N GLY A 90 2.61 -5.38 7.32
CA GLY A 90 2.94 -6.65 7.95
C GLY A 90 1.74 -7.58 8.04
N ALA A 91 1.89 -8.63 8.85
CA ALA A 91 0.83 -9.57 9.16
C ALA A 91 -0.07 -9.06 10.30
N LEU A 92 -1.33 -9.49 10.30
CA LEU A 92 -2.26 -9.38 11.41
C LEU A 92 -3.32 -10.49 11.31
N THR A 93 -4.07 -10.71 12.38
CA THR A 93 -5.29 -11.52 12.34
C THR A 93 -6.50 -10.60 12.23
N TYR A 94 -7.38 -10.86 11.26
CA TYR A 94 -8.62 -10.12 11.06
C TYR A 94 -9.76 -11.12 10.86
N GLU A 95 -10.83 -11.00 11.67
CA GLU A 95 -11.97 -11.93 11.64
C GLU A 95 -11.53 -13.41 11.68
N ASP A 96 -10.62 -13.74 12.60
CA ASP A 96 -10.03 -15.07 12.79
C ASP A 96 -9.25 -15.65 11.59
N ALA A 97 -8.96 -14.83 10.57
CA ALA A 97 -8.16 -15.20 9.41
C ALA A 97 -6.78 -14.51 9.41
N ALA A 98 -5.76 -15.20 8.91
CA ALA A 98 -4.45 -14.63 8.64
C ALA A 98 -4.56 -13.61 7.49
N CYS A 99 -4.15 -12.38 7.75
CA CYS A 99 -4.21 -11.27 6.81
C CYS A 99 -2.91 -10.49 6.80
N TYR A 100 -2.75 -9.70 5.75
CA TYR A 100 -1.72 -8.69 5.65
C TYR A 100 -2.34 -7.30 5.61
N TYR A 101 -1.55 -6.29 5.97
CA TYR A 101 -1.97 -4.91 5.86
C TYR A 101 -0.93 -4.01 5.22
N ILE A 102 -1.41 -2.94 4.61
CA ILE A 102 -0.61 -1.80 4.17
C ILE A 102 -1.30 -0.50 4.53
N GLU A 103 -0.52 0.45 5.02
CA GLU A 103 -1.01 1.80 5.33
C GLU A 103 -0.68 2.78 4.21
N LEU A 104 -1.67 3.57 3.82
CA LEU A 104 -1.58 4.50 2.70
C LEU A 104 -2.41 5.76 2.92
N GLY A 105 -1.97 6.86 2.33
CA GLY A 105 -2.70 8.12 2.29
C GLY A 105 -2.58 8.76 0.91
N PHE A 106 -3.45 9.72 0.60
CA PHE A 106 -3.43 10.44 -0.67
C PHE A 106 -2.99 11.88 -0.43
N PHE A 107 -1.98 12.36 -1.14
CA PHE A 107 -1.53 13.74 -0.98
C PHE A 107 -2.62 14.75 -1.37
N ALA A 108 -2.72 15.83 -0.61
CA ALA A 108 -3.66 16.92 -0.89
C ALA A 108 -3.29 17.78 -2.11
N ALA A 109 -2.00 17.86 -2.43
CA ALA A 109 -1.44 18.50 -3.62
C ALA A 109 -0.57 17.49 -4.40
N ASN A 110 -0.16 17.84 -5.63
CA ASN A 110 0.88 17.03 -6.30
C ASN A 110 2.10 16.95 -5.36
N PRO A 111 2.62 15.74 -5.07
CA PRO A 111 3.86 15.65 -4.30
C PRO A 111 4.94 16.44 -5.06
N PRO A 112 5.87 17.12 -4.36
CA PRO A 112 6.97 17.79 -5.03
C PRO A 112 7.64 16.75 -5.94
N SER A 113 7.60 17.02 -7.25
CA SER A 113 8.25 16.18 -8.25
C SER A 113 9.66 15.95 -7.75
N LYS A 114 10.09 14.69 -7.59
CA LYS A 114 11.50 14.39 -7.33
C LYS A 114 12.27 14.93 -8.52
N ARG A 115 12.72 16.18 -8.47
CA ARG A 115 13.89 16.62 -9.23
C ARG A 115 14.99 15.69 -8.76
N LEU A 116 15.41 14.78 -9.64
CA LEU A 116 16.70 14.13 -9.54
C LEU A 116 17.70 15.27 -9.36
N VAL A 117 18.23 15.42 -8.15
CA VAL A 117 19.42 16.23 -7.92
C VAL A 117 20.56 15.43 -8.55
N GLY A 118 20.65 15.51 -9.88
CA GLY A 118 21.84 15.15 -10.62
C GLY A 118 22.87 16.22 -10.30
N GLY A 119 23.66 15.99 -9.26
CA GLY A 119 24.85 16.78 -9.01
C GLY A 119 25.79 16.63 -10.21
N VAL A 120 26.00 17.72 -10.93
CA VAL A 120 27.11 17.86 -11.86
C VAL A 120 28.37 17.92 -11.01
N VAL A 121 29.27 16.95 -11.21
CA VAL A 121 30.65 17.05 -10.74
C VAL A 121 31.45 17.65 -11.91
N PRO A 122 32.00 18.87 -11.81
CA PRO A 122 32.98 19.34 -12.77
C PRO A 122 34.34 18.66 -12.52
N GLU A 123 35.03 18.37 -13.62
CA GLU A 123 36.37 17.76 -13.72
C GLU A 123 37.47 18.48 -12.92
#